data_AF-A0A257P878-F1
#
_entry.id   AF-A0A257P878-F1
#
_cell.length_a   1.000
_cell.length_b   1.000
_cell.length_c   1.000
_cell.angle_alpha   90.00
_cell.angle_beta   90.00
_cell.angle_gamma   90.00
#
_symmetry.space_group_name_H-M   'P 1'
#
loop_
_entity.id
_entity.type
_entity.pdbx_description
1 polymer ?
#
loop_
_entity_poly.entity_id
_entity_poly.type
_entity_poly.pdbx_seq_one_letter_code
_entity_poly.pdbx_strand_id
1 'polypeptide(L)'
;MPLSSCLLDSVAVLRVSGPQGADLLHAQLSQDFQNWPADQARLAALLNPQGRMLADFTALQWAPEQIVLLLDASIAAAALQRLRMFVLRLKCT
;
A
#
# COMPACT_ATOMS: atom_id res chain seq x y z
N MET A 1 26.72 17.24 9.50
CA MET A 1 26.54 16.85 8.08
C MET A 1 25.53 17.82 7.48
N PRO A 2 25.74 18.36 6.26
CA PRO A 2 24.72 19.19 5.62
C PRO A 2 23.50 18.32 5.30
N LEU A 3 22.31 18.80 5.66
CA LEU A 3 21.05 18.17 5.27
C LEU A 3 20.73 18.59 3.84
N SER A 4 20.60 17.63 2.93
CA SER A 4 20.21 17.84 1.54
C SER A 4 18.92 17.08 1.24
N SER A 5 17.93 17.76 0.65
CA SER A 5 16.71 17.14 0.15
C SER A 5 16.80 16.85 -1.36
N CYS A 6 16.06 15.85 -1.81
CA CYS A 6 15.79 15.58 -3.22
C CYS A 6 14.28 15.41 -3.41
N LEU A 7 13.77 15.68 -4.61
CA LEU A 7 12.40 15.34 -4.98
C LEU A 7 12.30 13.85 -5.31
N LEU A 8 11.12 13.26 -5.09
CA LEU A 8 10.82 11.86 -5.36
C LEU A 8 9.75 11.76 -6.46
N ASP A 9 10.02 12.40 -7.61
CA ASP A 9 9.04 12.57 -8.70
C ASP A 9 8.56 11.24 -9.30
N SER A 10 9.33 10.16 -9.15
CA SER A 10 8.98 8.80 -9.55
C SER A 10 8.16 8.03 -8.51
N VAL A 11 7.84 8.61 -7.35
CA VAL A 11 7.12 7.93 -6.26
C VAL A 11 5.71 8.52 -6.12
N ALA A 12 4.71 7.65 -6.21
CA ALA A 12 3.33 7.97 -5.85
C ALA A 12 3.01 7.47 -4.42
N VAL A 13 1.97 8.03 -3.82
CA VAL A 13 1.43 7.60 -2.53
C VAL A 13 -0.05 7.28 -2.69
N LEU A 14 -0.43 6.03 -2.42
CA LEU A 14 -1.82 5.65 -2.19
C LEU A 14 -2.09 5.66 -0.68
N ARG A 15 -3.33 5.95 -0.28
CA ARG A 15 -3.76 5.89 1.11
C ARG A 15 -5.00 5.04 1.21
N VAL A 16 -4.96 4.02 2.06
CA VAL A 16 -6.12 3.23 2.44
C VAL A 16 -6.59 3.72 3.80
N SER A 17 -7.85 4.12 3.90
CA SER A 17 -8.43 4.70 5.12
C SER A 17 -9.67 3.93 5.58
N GLY A 18 -9.84 3.77 6.88
CA GLY A 18 -11.00 3.14 7.53
C GLY A 18 -10.69 1.78 8.17
N PRO A 19 -11.60 1.27 9.02
CA PRO A 19 -11.33 0.18 9.96
C PRO A 19 -10.97 -1.15 9.30
N GLN A 20 -11.30 -1.35 8.02
CA GLN A 20 -11.00 -2.57 7.27
C GLN A 20 -9.89 -2.40 6.22
N GLY A 21 -9.10 -1.32 6.32
CA GLY A 21 -7.95 -1.12 5.42
C GLY A 21 -6.89 -2.21 5.55
N ALA A 22 -6.65 -2.72 6.76
CA ALA A 22 -5.72 -3.83 6.98
C ALA A 22 -6.22 -5.16 6.37
N ASP A 23 -7.53 -5.43 6.45
CA ASP A 23 -8.16 -6.62 5.86
C ASP A 23 -8.01 -6.65 4.33
N LEU A 24 -8.26 -5.50 3.67
CA LEU A 24 -8.06 -5.33 2.23
C LEU A 24 -6.62 -5.65 1.84
N LEU A 25 -5.64 -5.09 2.56
CA LEU A 25 -4.24 -5.23 2.24
C LEU A 25 -3.69 -6.63 2.54
N HIS A 26 -4.11 -7.26 3.64
CA HIS A 26 -3.80 -8.67 3.93
C HIS A 26 -4.33 -9.60 2.83
N ALA A 27 -5.54 -9.35 2.33
CA ALA A 27 -6.16 -10.20 1.31
C ALA A 27 -5.57 -10.02 -0.10
N GLN A 28 -4.92 -8.89 -0.40
CA GLN A 28 -4.46 -8.55 -1.76
C GLN A 28 -2.94 -8.45 -1.92
N LEU A 29 -2.18 -8.25 -0.84
CA LEU A 29 -0.74 -8.07 -0.87
C LEU A 29 0.00 -9.23 -0.19
N SER A 30 1.25 -9.47 -0.59
CA SER A 30 2.06 -10.61 -0.15
C SER A 30 2.56 -10.58 1.31
N GLN A 31 1.97 -9.78 2.20
CA GLN A 31 2.44 -9.58 3.59
C GLN A 31 1.28 -9.51 4.59
N ASP A 32 1.58 -9.74 5.87
CA ASP A 32 0.59 -10.04 6.91
C ASP A 32 -0.43 -8.93 7.23
N PHE A 33 -0.14 -7.64 7.05
CA PHE A 33 -0.90 -6.43 7.48
C PHE A 33 -1.67 -6.36 8.84
N GLN A 34 -2.33 -7.42 9.32
CA GLN A 34 -3.12 -7.49 10.55
C GLN A 34 -2.26 -7.54 11.82
N ASN A 35 -1.10 -8.21 11.80
CA ASN A 35 -0.15 -8.29 12.91
C ASN A 35 1.09 -7.42 12.60
N TRP A 36 0.85 -6.12 12.49
CA TRP A 36 1.85 -5.15 12.06
C TRP A 36 2.14 -4.10 13.14
N PRO A 37 3.37 -4.06 13.70
CA PRO A 37 3.81 -2.98 14.58
C PRO A 37 3.82 -1.62 13.88
N ALA A 38 3.29 -0.60 14.55
CA ALA A 38 3.11 0.76 14.01
C ALA A 38 4.42 1.51 13.73
N ASP A 39 5.54 1.05 14.32
CA ASP A 39 6.88 1.61 14.20
C ASP A 39 7.68 1.04 13.02
N GLN A 40 7.10 0.14 12.21
CA GLN A 40 7.80 -0.58 11.15
C GLN A 40 7.23 -0.29 9.76
N ALA A 41 8.12 -0.08 8.79
CA ALA A 41 7.77 -0.15 7.38
C ALA A 41 7.61 -1.60 6.92
N ARG A 42 6.77 -1.85 5.90
CA ARG A 42 6.51 -3.19 5.38
C ARG A 42 6.58 -3.21 3.85
N LEU A 43 7.48 -4.01 3.29
CA LEU A 43 7.62 -4.21 1.84
C LEU A 43 6.67 -5.31 1.37
N ALA A 44 5.68 -4.96 0.55
CA ALA A 44 4.64 -5.90 0.10
C ALA A 44 4.41 -5.81 -1.41
N ALA A 45 3.95 -6.89 -2.03
CA ALA A 45 3.69 -6.96 -3.48
C ALA A 45 2.23 -7.30 -3.79
N LEU A 46 1.65 -6.60 -4.77
CA LEU A 46 0.38 -6.96 -5.40
C LEU A 46 0.67 -7.96 -6.52
N LEU A 47 0.04 -9.14 -6.46
CA LEU A 47 0.25 -10.22 -7.42
C LEU A 47 -0.96 -10.43 -8.33
N ASN A 48 -0.73 -11.08 -9.46
CA ASN A 48 -1.79 -11.68 -10.26
C ASN A 48 -2.08 -13.13 -9.79
N PRO A 49 -3.16 -13.78 -10.27
CA PRO A 49 -3.50 -15.15 -9.85
C PRO A 49 -2.45 -16.23 -10.20
N GLN A 50 -1.50 -15.92 -11.09
CA GLN A 50 -0.37 -16.78 -11.44
C GLN A 50 0.90 -16.46 -10.62
N GLY A 51 0.79 -15.65 -9.56
CA GLY A 51 1.90 -15.27 -8.69
C GLY A 51 2.89 -14.26 -9.29
N ARG A 52 2.59 -13.69 -10.46
CA ARG A 52 3.45 -12.64 -11.07
C ARG A 52 3.20 -11.31 -10.40
N MET A 53 4.27 -10.57 -10.10
CA MET A 53 4.20 -9.24 -9.52
C MET A 53 3.59 -8.24 -10.50
N LEU A 54 2.70 -7.38 -10.00
CA LEU A 54 2.07 -6.28 -10.73
C LEU A 54 2.55 -4.92 -10.22
N ALA A 55 2.81 -4.83 -8.91
CA ALA A 55 3.39 -3.68 -8.22
C ALA A 55 3.99 -4.15 -6.89
N ASP A 56 5.01 -3.46 -6.40
CA ASP A 56 5.49 -3.50 -5.03
C ASP A 56 5.25 -2.17 -4.32
N PHE A 57 5.28 -2.22 -2.98
CA PHE A 57 4.96 -1.08 -2.13
C PHE A 57 5.85 -1.06 -0.89
N THR A 58 6.26 0.15 -0.47
CA THR A 58 6.63 0.41 0.93
C THR A 58 5.40 0.90 1.67
N ALA A 59 4.87 0.09 2.58
CA ALA A 59 3.73 0.44 3.41
C ALA A 59 4.18 1.04 4.75
N LEU A 60 3.45 2.05 5.24
CA LEU A 60 3.62 2.66 6.57
C LEU A 60 2.25 2.84 7.24
N GLN A 61 2.16 2.58 8.55
CA GLN A 61 1.01 3.04 9.34
C GLN A 61 1.18 4.55 9.56
N TRP A 62 0.27 5.34 9.01
CA TRP A 62 0.35 6.81 9.08
C TRP A 62 -0.41 7.36 10.29
N ALA A 63 -1.55 6.76 10.61
CA ALA A 63 -2.41 7.07 11.74
C ALA A 63 -3.31 5.86 12.03
N PRO A 64 -4.08 5.84 13.15
CA PRO A 64 -5.12 4.83 13.34
C PRO A 64 -6.04 4.75 12.11
N GLU A 65 -6.29 3.52 11.65
CA GLU A 65 -7.09 3.23 10.46
C GLU A 65 -6.58 3.89 9.15
N GLN A 66 -5.32 4.33 9.08
CA GLN A 66 -4.71 4.91 7.87
C GLN A 66 -3.37 4.26 7.54
N ILE A 67 -3.33 3.59 6.39
CA ILE A 67 -2.12 2.97 5.84
C ILE A 67 -1.77 3.72 4.56
N VAL A 68 -0.52 4.18 4.45
CA VAL A 68 0.02 4.74 3.19
C VAL A 68 0.87 3.69 2.50
N LEU A 69 0.78 3.66 1.17
CA LEU A 69 1.54 2.77 0.29
C LEU A 69 2.32 3.63 -0.70
N LEU A 70 3.65 3.61 -0.61
CA LEU A 70 4.55 4.25 -1.56
C LEU A 70 4.89 3.25 -2.67
N LEU A 71 4.80 3.66 -3.93
CA LEU A 71 5.09 2.84 -5.11
C LEU A 71 5.58 3.68 -6.29
N ASP A 72 6.06 3.04 -7.34
CA ASP A 72 6.42 3.71 -8.60
C ASP A 72 5.19 4.41 -9.23
N ALA A 73 5.35 5.69 -9.55
CA ALA A 73 4.28 6.55 -10.04
C ALA A 73 3.73 6.11 -11.41
N SER A 74 4.53 5.45 -12.25
CA SER A 74 4.11 4.99 -13.58
C SER A 74 3.06 3.88 -13.53
N ILE A 75 3.03 3.09 -12.45
CA ILE A 75 2.08 1.97 -12.26
C ILE A 75 0.97 2.28 -11.24
N ALA A 76 1.06 3.41 -10.51
CA ALA A 76 0.17 3.74 -9.41
C ALA A 76 -1.32 3.77 -9.78
N ALA A 77 -1.67 4.29 -10.96
CA ALA A 77 -3.05 4.31 -11.43
C ALA A 77 -3.61 2.89 -11.66
N ALA A 78 -2.81 1.99 -12.25
CA ALA A 78 -3.21 0.60 -12.48
C ALA A 78 -3.32 -0.20 -11.18
N ALA A 79 -2.37 -0.01 -10.25
CA ALA A 79 -2.41 -0.60 -8.92
C ALA A 79 -3.65 -0.17 -8.13
N LEU A 80 -3.96 1.14 -8.13
CA LEU A 80 -5.16 1.68 -7.47
C LEU A 80 -6.45 1.11 -8.07
N GLN A 81 -6.59 1.08 -9.41
CA GLN A 81 -7.77 0.50 -10.05
C GLN A 81 -7.94 -0.99 -9.67
N ARG A 82 -6.83 -1.74 -9.59
CA ARG A 82 -6.88 -3.15 -9.19
C ARG A 82 -7.29 -3.31 -7.73
N LEU A 83 -6.73 -2.56 -6.80
CA LEU A 83 -7.11 -2.61 -5.37
C LEU A 83 -8.60 -2.24 -5.17
N ARG A 84 -9.11 -1.23 -5.89
CA ARG A 84 -10.51 -0.79 -5.81
C ARG A 84 -11.53 -1.87 -6.18
N MET A 85 -11.18 -2.85 -7.02
CA MET A 85 -12.06 -4.00 -7.32
C MET A 85 -12.39 -4.84 -6.08
N PHE A 86 -11.53 -4.83 -5.06
CA PHE A 86 -11.64 -5.68 -3.87
C PHE A 86 -12.21 -4.95 -2.63
N VAL A 87 -12.54 -3.65 -2.76
CA VAL A 87 -13.12 -2.83 -1.67
C VAL A 87 -14.60 -3.18 -1.39
N LEU A 88 -15.27 -3.92 -2.28
CA LEU A 88 -16.71 -4.22 -2.17
C LEU A 88 -17.10 -4.78 -0.79
N ARG A 89 -17.94 -4.03 -0.06
CA ARG A 89 -18.44 -4.28 1.30
C ARG A 89 -17.45 -4.07 2.45
N LEU A 90 -16.18 -3.80 2.18
CA LEU A 90 -15.22 -3.41 3.22
C LEU A 90 -15.47 -1.95 3.65
N LYS A 91 -15.36 -1.69 4.95
CA LYS A 91 -15.38 -0.33 5.50
C LYS A 91 -13.99 0.31 5.35
N CYS A 92 -13.60 0.59 4.11
CA CYS A 92 -12.40 1.34 3.78
C CYS A 92 -12.53 2.06 2.42
N THR A 93 -11.65 3.02 2.16
CA THR A 93 -11.51 3.76 0.90
C THR A 93 -10.06 3.86 0.48
#